data_AF-A0ABD2QEZ8-F1
#
_entry.id   AF-A0ABD2QEZ8-F1
#
_cell.length_a   1.000
_cell.length_b   1.000
_cell.length_c   1.000
_cell.angle_alpha   90.00
_cell.angle_beta   90.00
_cell.angle_gamma   90.00
#
_symmetry.space_group_name_H-M   'P 1'
#
loop_
_entity.id
_entity.type
_entity.pdbx_description
1 polymer ?
#
loop_
_entity_poly.entity_id
_entity_poly.type
_entity_poly.pdbx_seq_one_letter_code
_entity_poly.pdbx_strand_id
1 'polypeptide(L)'
;VEMAAGHISNQYIAAQGPLASTCAEFWLMCWEQYSPVIVMLTNTTERGRVKCHQYWPEELETFQFKFPAKKSSPAFELHVSTISSKESFSLSRLAHQDLLVLQQISKGIAERELTISRIKVAGPGVSGFAVLTSHETQHEEYRKITQLQFMNWPDHGVPENSIDLINFIKHVKSLKDKRKSPRTVVHCSAGIGRTGVFITMETAMDLIDKRQSVYPLQILKSLRDQRAMLIQTIAQYQFVCEAILTYFQCQLLSITAPR
;
A
#
# COMPACT_ATOMS: atom_id res chain seq x y z
N VAL A 1 35.90 -1.90 -0.20
CA VAL A 1 34.90 -2.99 -0.28
C VAL A 1 33.64 -2.38 -0.85
N GLU A 2 33.52 -2.35 -2.17
CA GLU A 2 32.27 -2.00 -2.86
C GLU A 2 31.30 -3.15 -2.60
N MET A 3 30.44 -2.99 -1.61
CA MET A 3 29.29 -3.84 -1.44
C MET A 3 28.26 -3.40 -2.47
N ALA A 4 27.91 -4.32 -3.38
CA ALA A 4 26.81 -4.14 -4.30
C ALA A 4 25.57 -3.76 -3.49
N ALA A 5 25.22 -2.47 -3.51
CA ALA A 5 23.87 -2.03 -3.19
C ALA A 5 23.01 -2.70 -4.27
N GLY A 6 22.55 -3.92 -3.99
CA GLY A 6 21.68 -4.68 -4.86
C GLY A 6 20.60 -3.72 -5.29
N HIS A 7 20.51 -3.47 -6.60
CA HIS A 7 19.59 -2.52 -7.19
C HIS A 7 18.24 -2.73 -6.50
N ILE A 8 17.80 -1.77 -5.68
CA ILE A 8 16.47 -1.85 -5.09
C ILE A 8 15.55 -1.84 -6.30
N SER A 9 15.00 -3.00 -6.65
CA SER A 9 14.18 -3.15 -7.84
C SER A 9 12.98 -2.22 -7.70
N ASN A 10 12.40 -1.80 -8.82
CA ASN A 10 11.23 -0.91 -8.87
C ASN A 10 9.98 -1.65 -8.33
N GLN A 11 9.96 -1.96 -7.04
CA GLN A 11 8.91 -2.66 -6.31
C GLN A 11 7.87 -1.68 -5.76
N TYR A 12 8.26 -0.42 -5.55
CA TYR A 12 7.44 0.57 -4.88
C TYR A 12 7.11 1.74 -5.77
N ILE A 13 5.88 2.25 -5.61
CA ILE A 13 5.51 3.60 -6.02
C ILE A 13 5.21 4.38 -4.74
N ALA A 14 6.14 5.24 -4.33
CA ALA A 14 5.93 6.15 -3.21
C ALA A 14 5.12 7.37 -3.68
N ALA A 15 3.84 7.42 -3.30
CA ALA A 15 2.87 8.41 -3.77
C ALA A 15 2.42 9.37 -2.65
N GLN A 16 1.98 10.56 -3.04
CA GLN A 16 1.21 11.44 -2.16
C GLN A 16 -0.16 10.79 -1.89
N GLY A 17 -0.73 11.01 -0.70
CA GLY A 17 -2.12 10.69 -0.44
C GLY A 17 -3.04 11.47 -1.40
N PRO A 18 -4.02 10.81 -2.04
CA PRO A 18 -4.87 11.48 -3.02
C PRO A 18 -5.58 12.70 -2.46
N LEU A 19 -5.68 13.73 -3.30
CA LEU A 19 -6.60 14.85 -3.13
C LEU A 19 -7.92 14.53 -3.83
N ALA A 20 -9.00 15.23 -3.48
CA ALA A 20 -10.27 15.09 -4.20
C ALA A 20 -10.10 15.29 -5.72
N SER A 21 -9.24 16.25 -6.12
CA SER A 21 -8.94 16.56 -7.51
C SER A 21 -7.96 15.59 -8.19
N THR A 22 -7.36 14.64 -7.47
CA THR A 22 -6.33 13.73 -8.02
C THR A 22 -6.66 12.25 -7.82
N CYS A 23 -7.89 11.92 -7.39
CA CYS A 23 -8.31 10.53 -7.19
C CYS A 23 -8.37 9.76 -8.51
N ALA A 24 -8.79 10.41 -9.60
CA ALA A 24 -8.83 9.82 -10.93
C ALA A 24 -7.42 9.38 -11.37
N GLU A 25 -6.43 10.27 -11.26
CA GLU A 25 -5.04 10.02 -11.63
C GLU A 25 -4.39 8.96 -10.73
N PHE A 26 -4.73 8.94 -9.44
CA PHE A 26 -4.24 7.91 -8.52
C PHE A 26 -4.72 6.51 -8.94
N TRP A 27 -6.01 6.35 -9.24
CA TRP A 27 -6.53 5.06 -9.72
C TRP A 27 -6.04 4.70 -11.11
N LEU A 28 -5.86 5.69 -11.99
CA LEU A 28 -5.23 5.45 -13.29
C LEU A 28 -3.79 4.95 -13.12
N MET A 29 -3.00 5.51 -12.20
CA MET A 29 -1.67 5.02 -11.87
C MET A 29 -1.72 3.59 -11.33
N CYS A 30 -2.62 3.28 -10.39
CA CYS A 30 -2.79 1.91 -9.88
C CYS A 30 -3.15 0.92 -11.00
N TRP A 31 -4.01 1.33 -11.93
CA TRP A 31 -4.33 0.58 -13.14
C TRP A 31 -3.07 0.37 -13.99
N GLU A 32 -2.47 1.42 -14.54
CA GLU A 32 -1.36 1.33 -15.49
C GLU A 32 -0.14 0.58 -14.96
N GLN A 33 0.13 0.68 -13.65
CA GLN A 33 1.28 0.05 -13.01
C GLN A 33 1.03 -1.39 -12.55
N TYR A 34 -0.18 -1.94 -12.76
CA TYR A 34 -0.55 -3.29 -12.34
C TYR A 34 -0.21 -3.54 -10.86
N SER A 35 -0.54 -2.59 -9.99
CA SER A 35 -0.24 -2.70 -8.54
C SER A 35 -1.42 -3.34 -7.81
N PRO A 36 -1.33 -4.62 -7.38
CA PRO A 36 -2.43 -5.29 -6.69
C PRO A 36 -2.53 -4.93 -5.20
N VAL A 37 -1.54 -4.22 -4.66
CA VAL A 37 -1.50 -3.82 -3.25
C VAL A 37 -1.30 -2.31 -3.12
N ILE A 38 -2.09 -1.69 -2.25
CA ILE A 38 -1.94 -0.30 -1.82
C ILE A 38 -1.71 -0.31 -0.31
N VAL A 39 -0.67 0.39 0.15
CA VAL A 39 -0.35 0.61 1.56
C VAL A 39 -0.61 2.07 1.91
N MET A 40 -1.54 2.30 2.84
CA MET A 40 -1.93 3.62 3.34
C MET A 40 -1.47 3.79 4.79
N LEU A 41 -0.58 4.74 5.03
CA LEU A 41 0.07 4.95 6.35
C LEU A 41 -0.44 6.22 7.04
N THR A 42 -1.70 6.59 6.82
CA THR A 42 -2.30 7.79 7.40
C THR A 42 -3.78 7.60 7.60
N ASN A 43 -4.35 8.28 8.60
CA ASN A 43 -5.79 8.50 8.64
C ASN A 43 -6.18 9.56 7.61
N THR A 44 -7.45 9.58 7.19
CA THR A 44 -7.96 10.62 6.27
C THR A 44 -7.91 12.00 6.92
N THR A 45 -8.16 12.05 8.23
CA THR A 45 -8.08 13.25 9.07
C THR A 45 -7.26 12.95 10.33
N GLU A 46 -6.37 13.87 10.69
CA GLU A 46 -5.59 13.84 11.93
C GLU A 46 -5.69 15.21 12.60
N ARG A 47 -6.15 15.27 13.86
CA ARG A 47 -6.39 16.53 14.60
C ARG A 47 -7.21 17.57 13.84
N GLY A 48 -8.27 17.12 13.16
CA GLY A 48 -9.16 17.97 12.37
C GLY A 48 -8.55 18.49 11.06
N ARG A 49 -7.33 18.06 10.69
CA ARG A 49 -6.72 18.39 9.40
C ARG A 49 -6.80 17.21 8.45
N VAL A 50 -7.29 17.47 7.24
CA VAL A 50 -7.30 16.47 6.16
C VAL A 50 -5.87 16.14 5.78
N LYS A 51 -5.52 14.86 5.83
CA LYS A 51 -4.21 14.30 5.47
C LYS A 51 -4.25 13.57 4.14
N CYS A 52 -5.38 12.94 3.82
CA CYS A 52 -5.65 12.19 2.61
C CYS A 52 -7.15 12.23 2.35
N HIS A 53 -7.56 12.54 1.11
CA HIS A 53 -8.95 12.35 0.71
C HIS A 53 -9.27 10.86 0.69
N GLN A 54 -10.51 10.49 1.04
CA GLN A 54 -10.98 9.13 0.86
C GLN A 54 -11.12 8.86 -0.64
N TYR A 55 -10.23 8.03 -1.17
CA TYR A 55 -10.18 7.70 -2.59
C TYR A 55 -10.84 6.36 -2.92
N TRP A 56 -11.39 5.65 -1.93
CA TRP A 56 -12.14 4.41 -2.13
C TRP A 56 -13.64 4.65 -1.89
N PRO A 57 -14.52 3.96 -2.64
CA PRO A 57 -15.95 3.95 -2.37
C PRO A 57 -16.27 3.13 -1.12
N GLU A 58 -17.38 3.44 -0.44
CA GLU A 58 -17.92 2.51 0.57
C GLU A 58 -18.56 1.27 -0.09
N GLU A 59 -18.96 0.28 0.71
CA GLU A 59 -19.69 -0.88 0.19
C GLU A 59 -20.97 -0.42 -0.52
N LEU A 60 -21.28 -1.06 -1.66
CA LEU A 60 -22.40 -0.71 -2.56
C LEU A 60 -22.22 0.60 -3.36
N GLU A 61 -21.13 1.33 -3.15
CA GLU A 61 -20.78 2.49 -3.97
C GLU A 61 -19.81 2.12 -5.09
N THR A 62 -19.79 2.93 -6.15
CA THR A 62 -18.80 2.82 -7.23
C THR A 62 -18.36 4.20 -7.66
N PHE A 63 -17.06 4.45 -7.59
CA PHE A 63 -16.46 5.68 -8.11
C PHE A 63 -16.23 5.51 -9.61
N GLN A 64 -16.66 6.50 -10.40
CA GLN A 64 -16.54 6.51 -11.85
C GLN A 64 -15.67 7.68 -12.30
N PHE A 65 -14.55 7.39 -12.94
CA PHE A 65 -13.60 8.40 -13.43
C PHE A 65 -13.55 8.36 -14.95
N LYS A 66 -13.89 9.48 -15.60
CA LYS A 66 -13.93 9.59 -17.07
C LYS A 66 -12.61 10.10 -17.61
N PHE A 67 -12.05 9.39 -18.57
CA PHE A 67 -10.84 9.78 -19.28
C PHE A 67 -11.19 10.06 -20.75
N PRO A 68 -11.09 11.32 -21.21
CA PRO A 68 -11.40 11.66 -22.59
C PRO A 68 -10.42 11.02 -23.57
N ALA A 69 -10.84 10.88 -24.82
CA ALA A 69 -9.99 10.36 -25.88
C ALA A 69 -8.75 11.25 -26.06
N LYS A 70 -7.60 10.61 -26.28
CA LYS A 70 -6.33 11.24 -26.67
C LYS A 70 -5.96 10.78 -28.06
N LYS A 71 -5.03 11.46 -28.73
CA LYS A 71 -4.56 11.07 -30.09
C LYS A 71 -4.15 9.59 -30.19
N SER A 72 -3.63 9.01 -29.11
CA SER A 72 -3.10 7.65 -29.05
C SER A 72 -4.02 6.64 -28.36
N SER A 73 -5.19 7.05 -27.84
CA SER A 73 -6.05 6.15 -27.07
C SER A 73 -7.52 6.61 -27.06
N PRO A 74 -8.48 5.68 -27.22
CA PRO A 74 -9.91 6.01 -27.13
C PRO A 74 -10.28 6.50 -25.72
N ALA A 75 -11.44 7.15 -25.61
CA ALA A 75 -12.03 7.49 -24.33
C ALA A 75 -12.38 6.21 -23.54
N PHE A 76 -12.21 6.26 -22.23
CA PHE A 76 -12.54 5.16 -21.34
C PHE A 76 -12.93 5.68 -19.96
N GLU A 77 -13.55 4.82 -19.17
CA GLU A 77 -13.81 5.08 -17.76
C GLU A 77 -13.08 4.05 -16.90
N LEU A 78 -12.70 4.48 -15.69
CA LEU A 78 -12.30 3.58 -14.61
C LEU A 78 -13.41 3.57 -13.56
N HIS A 79 -13.89 2.38 -13.27
CA HIS A 79 -14.89 2.13 -12.24
C HIS A 79 -14.19 1.43 -11.09
N VAL A 80 -14.25 2.02 -9.89
CA VAL A 80 -13.68 1.46 -8.67
C VAL A 80 -14.81 1.11 -7.74
N SER A 81 -14.81 -0.11 -7.21
CA SER A 81 -15.85 -0.62 -6.30
C SER A 81 -15.19 -1.37 -5.14
N THR A 82 -15.76 -1.25 -3.96
CA THR A 82 -15.34 -2.02 -2.78
C THR A 82 -16.10 -3.34 -2.74
N ILE A 83 -15.37 -4.46 -2.74
CA ILE A 83 -15.92 -5.82 -2.64
C ILE A 83 -16.24 -6.14 -1.19
N SER A 84 -15.33 -5.79 -0.29
CA SER A 84 -15.50 -5.97 1.15
C SER A 84 -14.55 -5.07 1.91
N SER A 85 -15.03 -4.51 3.01
CA SER A 85 -14.21 -3.80 3.99
C SER A 85 -14.13 -4.60 5.29
N LYS A 86 -12.96 -4.67 5.90
CA LYS A 86 -12.75 -5.28 7.22
C LYS A 86 -11.96 -4.33 8.08
N GLU A 87 -12.58 -3.88 9.16
CA GLU A 87 -11.86 -3.27 10.26
C GLU A 87 -11.56 -4.37 11.26
N SER A 88 -10.27 -4.62 11.51
CA SER A 88 -9.74 -5.67 12.36
C SER A 88 -9.91 -7.14 11.91
N PHE A 89 -8.79 -7.85 11.80
CA PHE A 89 -8.71 -9.23 11.31
C PHE A 89 -8.47 -10.26 12.43
N SER A 90 -9.22 -11.38 12.43
CA SER A 90 -8.90 -12.55 13.25
C SER A 90 -7.98 -13.49 12.49
N LEU A 91 -6.70 -13.60 12.91
CA LEU A 91 -5.74 -14.55 12.34
C LEU A 91 -6.07 -15.98 12.78
N SER A 92 -7.08 -16.56 12.13
CA SER A 92 -7.36 -18.00 12.23
C SER A 92 -6.36 -18.77 11.34
N ARG A 93 -5.53 -19.60 11.98
CA ARG A 93 -4.52 -20.54 11.41
C ARG A 93 -3.07 -20.06 11.35
N LEU A 94 -2.47 -19.80 12.51
CA LEU A 94 -1.06 -20.11 12.80
C LEU A 94 -0.95 -20.68 14.23
N ALA A 95 0.14 -21.38 14.53
CA ALA A 95 0.34 -22.13 15.77
C ALA A 95 0.14 -21.27 17.04
N HIS A 96 -0.35 -21.91 18.11
CA HIS A 96 -0.95 -21.29 19.31
C HIS A 96 -0.12 -20.20 20.04
N GLN A 97 1.17 -20.02 19.78
CA GLN A 97 1.99 -19.01 20.45
C GLN A 97 1.94 -17.62 19.80
N ASP A 98 1.58 -17.49 18.51
CA ASP A 98 1.50 -16.18 17.83
C ASP A 98 0.12 -15.50 17.99
N LEU A 99 -0.90 -16.23 18.46
CA LEU A 99 -2.29 -15.79 18.41
C LEU A 99 -2.59 -14.52 19.24
N LEU A 100 -1.94 -14.32 20.38
CA LEU A 100 -2.20 -13.17 21.26
C LEU A 100 -1.62 -11.86 20.72
N VAL A 101 -0.40 -11.90 20.17
CA VAL A 101 0.24 -10.75 19.52
C VAL A 101 -0.55 -10.36 18.26
N LEU A 102 -0.95 -11.36 17.47
CA LEU A 102 -1.76 -11.23 16.27
C LEU A 102 -3.17 -10.67 16.53
N GLN A 103 -3.80 -11.00 17.65
CA GLN A 103 -5.06 -10.39 18.07
C GLN A 103 -4.93 -8.90 18.39
N GLN A 104 -3.79 -8.42 18.90
CA GLN A 104 -3.57 -6.98 19.13
C GLN A 104 -3.40 -6.19 17.82
N ILE A 105 -2.65 -6.74 16.85
CA ILE A 105 -2.44 -6.13 15.53
C ILE A 105 -3.76 -5.91 14.78
N SER A 106 -4.74 -6.81 14.97
CA SER A 106 -6.06 -6.70 14.35
C SER A 106 -6.69 -5.32 14.60
N LYS A 107 -6.58 -4.75 15.79
CA LYS A 107 -7.29 -3.52 16.17
C LYS A 107 -6.78 -2.25 15.48
N GLY A 108 -5.69 -2.33 14.71
CA GLY A 108 -5.00 -1.18 14.11
C GLY A 108 -4.88 -1.20 12.60
N ILE A 109 -5.58 -2.12 11.90
CA ILE A 109 -5.51 -2.26 10.45
C ILE A 109 -6.92 -2.26 9.87
N ALA A 110 -7.13 -1.43 8.84
CA ALA A 110 -8.28 -1.56 7.96
C ALA A 110 -7.83 -2.18 6.63
N GLU A 111 -8.53 -3.22 6.19
CA GLU A 111 -8.27 -3.93 4.94
C GLU A 111 -9.48 -3.78 4.01
N ARG A 112 -9.24 -3.40 2.76
CA ARG A 112 -10.28 -3.27 1.74
C ARG A 112 -9.89 -4.07 0.51
N GLU A 113 -10.78 -4.97 0.11
CA GLU A 113 -10.70 -5.64 -1.19
C GLU A 113 -11.51 -4.83 -2.19
N LEU A 114 -10.87 -4.41 -3.28
CA LEU A 114 -11.43 -3.52 -4.29
C LEU A 114 -11.34 -4.17 -5.67
N THR A 115 -12.26 -3.80 -6.55
CA THR A 115 -12.13 -3.97 -7.99
C THR A 115 -11.89 -2.62 -8.66
N ILE A 116 -10.95 -2.58 -9.59
CA ILE A 116 -10.87 -1.53 -10.60
C ILE A 116 -11.19 -2.15 -11.95
N SER A 117 -12.11 -1.54 -12.70
CA SER A 117 -12.57 -2.04 -13.99
C SER A 117 -12.45 -0.95 -15.04
N ARG A 118 -11.96 -1.31 -16.23
CA ARG A 118 -11.90 -0.40 -17.36
C ARG A 118 -13.07 -0.63 -18.30
N ILE A 119 -13.75 0.45 -18.66
CA ILE A 119 -14.92 0.43 -19.54
C ILE A 119 -14.65 1.32 -20.75
N LYS A 120 -14.91 0.79 -21.95
CA LYS A 120 -14.92 1.60 -23.18
C LYS A 120 -16.14 2.51 -23.21
N VAL A 121 -15.93 3.79 -23.49
CA VAL A 121 -17.04 4.71 -23.77
C VAL A 121 -17.33 4.66 -25.26
N ALA A 122 -18.54 4.28 -25.64
CA ALA A 122 -19.00 4.40 -27.02
C ALA A 122 -18.98 5.88 -27.44
N GLY A 123 -18.33 6.19 -28.56
CA GLY A 123 -18.22 7.57 -29.05
C GLY A 123 -19.60 8.20 -29.38
N PRO A 124 -19.68 9.53 -29.54
CA PRO A 124 -20.93 10.25 -29.78
C PRO A 124 -21.52 10.06 -31.20
N GLY A 125 -21.59 8.81 -31.70
CA GLY A 125 -21.99 8.48 -33.07
C GLY A 125 -23.01 7.36 -33.25
N VAL A 126 -23.61 6.82 -32.18
CA VAL A 126 -24.68 5.81 -32.31
C VAL A 126 -26.04 6.45 -32.08
N SER A 127 -26.50 7.22 -33.08
CA SER A 127 -27.92 7.57 -33.23
C SER A 127 -28.67 6.35 -33.75
N GLY A 128 -28.95 5.41 -32.86
CA GLY A 128 -29.82 4.27 -33.13
C GLY A 128 -30.60 3.98 -31.86
N PHE A 129 -31.91 4.18 -31.90
CA PHE A 129 -32.84 3.76 -30.86
C PHE A 129 -32.75 2.24 -30.67
N ALA A 130 -31.87 1.80 -29.79
CA ALA A 130 -31.97 0.51 -29.13
C ALA A 130 -32.31 0.80 -27.67
N VAL A 131 -33.54 0.46 -27.28
CA VAL A 131 -33.91 0.35 -25.88
C VAL A 131 -33.06 -0.78 -25.30
N LEU A 132 -31.91 -0.43 -24.72
CA LEU A 132 -31.08 -1.36 -23.95
C LEU A 132 -31.76 -1.57 -22.60
N THR A 133 -32.58 -2.61 -22.52
CA THR A 133 -33.05 -3.18 -21.26
C THR A 133 -31.84 -3.62 -20.42
N SER A 134 -31.75 -3.08 -19.20
CA SER A 134 -30.75 -3.34 -18.14
C SER A 134 -29.26 -3.17 -18.51
N HIS A 135 -28.59 -2.27 -17.78
CA HIS A 135 -27.16 -1.96 -17.85
C HIS A 135 -26.24 -3.20 -17.74
N GLU A 136 -25.95 -3.88 -18.85
CA GLU A 136 -24.73 -4.67 -18.97
C GLU A 136 -23.59 -3.74 -19.41
N THR A 137 -22.97 -3.06 -18.47
CA THR A 137 -21.68 -2.40 -18.71
C THR A 137 -20.67 -3.47 -19.13
N GLN A 138 -20.28 -3.48 -20.41
CA GLN A 138 -19.22 -4.36 -20.91
C GLN A 138 -17.87 -3.91 -20.34
N HIS A 139 -17.47 -4.50 -19.22
CA HIS A 139 -16.13 -4.37 -18.67
C HIS A 139 -15.14 -5.09 -19.58
N GLU A 140 -14.11 -4.38 -20.08
CA GLU A 140 -13.08 -5.00 -20.91
C GLU A 140 -12.14 -5.88 -20.09
N GLU A 141 -11.80 -5.36 -18.92
CA GLU A 141 -10.84 -5.95 -18.01
C GLU A 141 -11.15 -5.40 -16.61
N TYR A 142 -11.03 -6.26 -15.60
CA TYR A 142 -11.06 -5.85 -14.20
C TYR A 142 -9.86 -6.42 -13.46
N ARG A 143 -9.45 -5.72 -12.40
CA ARG A 143 -8.32 -6.09 -11.55
C ARG A 143 -8.73 -5.99 -10.10
N LYS A 144 -8.26 -6.95 -9.29
CA LYS A 144 -8.45 -6.92 -7.84
C LYS A 144 -7.28 -6.21 -7.18
N ILE A 145 -7.59 -5.29 -6.26
CA ILE A 145 -6.61 -4.53 -5.48
C ILE A 145 -6.95 -4.69 -4.00
N THR A 146 -5.94 -4.99 -3.18
CA THR A 146 -6.05 -4.94 -1.72
C THR A 146 -5.46 -3.64 -1.21
N GLN A 147 -6.24 -2.82 -0.53
CA GLN A 147 -5.74 -1.68 0.22
C GLN A 147 -5.59 -2.06 1.69
N LEU A 148 -4.40 -1.85 2.24
CA LEU A 148 -4.09 -2.02 3.65
C LEU A 148 -3.78 -0.66 4.28
N GLN A 149 -4.57 -0.27 5.27
CA GLN A 149 -4.42 0.97 5.99
C GLN A 149 -3.91 0.70 7.40
N PHE A 150 -2.77 1.29 7.75
CA PHE A 150 -2.20 1.25 9.09
C PHE A 150 -2.74 2.42 9.92
N MET A 151 -3.62 2.13 10.88
CA MET A 151 -4.37 3.11 11.68
C MET A 151 -3.63 3.54 12.94
N ASN A 152 -2.69 2.73 13.43
CA ASN A 152 -1.98 2.94 14.69
C ASN A 152 -0.81 3.93 14.60
N TRP A 153 -0.63 4.64 13.48
CA TRP A 153 0.41 5.67 13.41
C TRP A 153 -0.04 6.91 14.17
N PRO A 154 0.70 7.41 15.18
CA PRO A 154 0.30 8.58 15.93
C PRO A 154 0.33 9.86 15.06
N ASP A 155 -0.52 10.83 15.44
CA ASP A 155 -0.58 12.14 14.77
C ASP A 155 0.77 12.88 14.78
N HIS A 156 1.54 12.74 15.88
CA HIS A 156 2.87 13.32 16.03
C HIS A 156 3.91 12.25 16.30
N GLY A 157 5.08 12.41 15.67
CA GLY A 157 6.23 11.55 15.90
C GLY A 157 6.11 10.18 15.22
N VAL A 158 6.41 9.15 16.00
CA VAL A 158 6.56 7.76 15.59
C VAL A 158 5.82 6.87 16.59
N PRO A 159 5.40 5.64 16.20
CA PRO A 159 4.84 4.68 17.15
C PRO A 159 5.77 4.42 18.34
N GLU A 160 5.20 4.15 19.53
CA GLU A 160 5.97 3.88 20.75
C GLU A 160 6.79 2.58 20.67
N ASN A 161 6.30 1.60 19.89
CA ASN A 161 7.03 0.39 19.60
C ASN A 161 6.90 0.00 18.12
N SER A 162 7.82 -0.83 17.67
CA SER A 162 7.96 -1.24 16.27
C SER A 162 7.16 -2.50 15.91
N ILE A 163 6.58 -3.19 16.90
CA ILE A 163 5.97 -4.51 16.73
C ILE A 163 4.76 -4.45 15.81
N ASP A 164 3.86 -3.48 16.00
CA ASP A 164 2.69 -3.31 15.14
C ASP A 164 3.08 -3.06 13.68
N LEU A 165 4.09 -2.21 13.45
CA LEU A 165 4.59 -1.93 12.10
C LEU A 165 5.26 -3.17 11.47
N ILE A 166 6.08 -3.90 12.23
CA ILE A 166 6.73 -5.13 11.76
C ILE A 166 5.66 -6.13 11.29
N ASN A 167 4.62 -6.32 12.10
CA ASN A 167 3.58 -7.29 11.80
C ASN A 167 2.66 -6.83 10.66
N PHE A 168 2.38 -5.52 10.56
CA PHE A 168 1.75 -4.94 9.38
C PHE A 168 2.55 -5.22 8.10
N ILE A 169 3.88 -5.02 8.13
CA ILE A 169 4.75 -5.32 6.97
C ILE A 169 4.74 -6.82 6.65
N LYS A 170 4.76 -7.72 7.65
CA LYS A 170 4.63 -9.17 7.41
C LYS A 170 3.31 -9.51 6.70
N HIS A 171 2.21 -8.86 7.07
CA HIS A 171 0.92 -9.04 6.40
C HIS A 171 0.96 -8.56 4.95
N VAL A 172 1.52 -7.37 4.69
CA VAL A 172 1.75 -6.87 3.33
C VAL A 172 2.58 -7.84 2.50
N LYS A 173 3.69 -8.37 3.05
CA LYS A 173 4.54 -9.36 2.37
C LYS A 173 3.77 -10.63 2.02
N SER A 174 2.98 -11.17 2.96
CA SER A 174 2.12 -12.34 2.70
C SER A 174 1.13 -12.12 1.55
N LEU A 175 0.56 -10.91 1.44
CA LEU A 175 -0.32 -10.56 0.32
C LEU A 175 0.46 -10.45 -1.00
N LYS A 176 1.62 -9.79 -1.01
CA LYS A 176 2.50 -9.69 -2.19
C LYS A 176 2.85 -11.07 -2.74
N ASP A 177 3.20 -12.01 -1.86
CA ASP A 177 3.49 -13.41 -2.21
C ASP A 177 2.27 -14.12 -2.81
N LYS A 178 1.10 -14.01 -2.16
CA LYS A 178 -0.17 -14.59 -2.66
C LYS A 178 -0.56 -14.03 -4.03
N ARG A 179 -0.33 -12.73 -4.27
CA ARG A 179 -0.62 -12.05 -5.53
C ARG A 179 0.48 -12.27 -6.59
N LYS A 180 1.61 -12.88 -6.23
CA LYS A 180 2.79 -13.08 -7.10
C LYS A 180 3.25 -11.77 -7.78
N SER A 181 3.16 -10.65 -7.07
CA SER A 181 3.56 -9.34 -7.59
C SER A 181 4.30 -8.56 -6.52
N PRO A 182 5.52 -8.06 -6.81
CA PRO A 182 6.25 -7.23 -5.88
C PRO A 182 5.75 -5.77 -5.88
N ARG A 183 4.95 -5.35 -6.88
CA ARG A 183 4.55 -3.96 -7.07
C ARG A 183 3.57 -3.53 -5.99
N THR A 184 3.91 -2.46 -5.27
CA THR A 184 3.09 -1.90 -4.20
C THR A 184 3.09 -0.38 -4.28
N VAL A 185 1.90 0.21 -4.27
CA VAL A 185 1.75 1.66 -4.07
C VAL A 185 1.79 1.93 -2.57
N VAL A 186 2.69 2.79 -2.12
CA VAL A 186 2.81 3.16 -0.70
C VAL A 186 2.59 4.66 -0.58
N HIS A 187 1.65 5.08 0.26
CA HIS A 187 1.40 6.49 0.50
C HIS A 187 1.11 6.80 1.97
N CYS A 188 1.25 8.08 2.31
CA CYS A 188 0.74 8.64 3.55
C CYS A 188 -0.01 9.93 3.21
N SER A 189 0.39 11.06 3.79
CA SER A 189 -0.08 12.39 3.36
C SER A 189 0.80 12.94 2.23
N ALA A 190 2.04 13.35 2.50
CA ALA A 190 2.98 13.83 1.47
C ALA A 190 3.73 12.71 0.72
N GLY A 191 3.62 11.46 1.18
CA GLY A 191 4.30 10.32 0.56
C GLY A 191 5.81 10.26 0.82
N ILE A 192 6.30 10.83 1.92
CA ILE A 192 7.74 10.94 2.18
C ILE A 192 8.14 10.50 3.60
N GLY A 193 7.47 10.96 4.66
CA GLY A 193 7.81 10.59 6.04
C GLY A 193 7.54 9.11 6.35
N ARG A 194 6.28 8.80 6.70
CA ARG A 194 5.83 7.43 7.04
C ARG A 194 6.07 6.43 5.90
N THR A 195 5.85 6.85 4.66
CA THR A 195 6.17 6.10 3.44
C THR A 195 7.63 5.67 3.38
N GLY A 196 8.57 6.59 3.68
CA GLY A 196 9.99 6.27 3.70
C GLY A 196 10.37 5.27 4.79
N VAL A 197 9.76 5.39 5.98
CA VAL A 197 9.96 4.43 7.07
C VAL A 197 9.49 3.04 6.68
N PHE A 198 8.28 2.92 6.13
CA PHE A 198 7.73 1.63 5.68
C PHE A 198 8.63 0.97 4.64
N ILE A 199 9.00 1.68 3.57
CA ILE A 199 9.82 1.13 2.48
C ILE A 199 11.22 0.74 3.00
N THR A 200 11.83 1.57 3.85
CA THR A 200 13.14 1.27 4.45
C THR A 200 13.07 0.02 5.33
N MET A 201 12.03 -0.09 6.16
CA MET A 201 11.83 -1.24 7.04
C MET A 201 11.58 -2.52 6.27
N GLU A 202 10.69 -2.52 5.27
CA GLU A 202 10.41 -3.70 4.44
C GLU A 202 11.67 -4.14 3.68
N THR A 203 12.43 -3.20 3.12
CA THR A 203 13.71 -3.48 2.46
C THR A 203 14.70 -4.13 3.43
N ALA A 204 14.81 -3.60 4.65
CA ALA A 204 15.70 -4.17 5.67
C ALA A 204 15.25 -5.57 6.12
N MET A 205 13.95 -5.81 6.27
CA MET A 205 13.41 -7.14 6.57
C MET A 205 13.77 -8.14 5.46
N ASP A 206 13.61 -7.76 4.19
CA ASP A 206 14.01 -8.61 3.05
C ASP A 206 15.51 -8.97 3.06
N LEU A 207 16.37 -8.00 3.39
CA LEU A 207 17.81 -8.23 3.49
C LEU A 207 18.13 -9.17 4.66
N ILE A 208 17.51 -8.98 5.82
CA ILE A 208 17.67 -9.85 7.00
C ILE A 208 17.21 -11.27 6.67
N ASP A 209 16.03 -11.43 6.08
CA ASP A 209 15.47 -12.73 5.68
C ASP A 209 16.40 -13.47 4.70
N LYS A 210 17.12 -12.72 3.85
CA LYS A 210 18.13 -13.22 2.89
C LYS A 210 19.52 -13.36 3.49
N ARG A 211 19.71 -13.14 4.80
CA ARG A 211 20.99 -13.17 5.52
C ARG A 211 22.04 -12.20 4.96
N GLN A 212 21.58 -11.04 4.50
CA GLN A 212 22.43 -9.96 3.98
C GLN A 212 22.60 -8.85 5.02
N SER A 213 23.72 -8.14 4.94
CA SER A 213 24.00 -7.01 5.82
C SER A 213 23.03 -5.85 5.57
N VAL A 214 22.51 -5.27 6.64
CA VAL A 214 21.62 -4.10 6.59
C VAL A 214 22.39 -2.85 6.98
N TYR A 215 22.40 -1.87 6.09
CA TYR A 215 22.96 -0.53 6.33
C TYR A 215 21.84 0.51 6.15
N PRO A 216 21.11 0.89 7.22
CA PRO A 216 19.91 1.74 7.10
C PRO A 216 20.16 3.07 6.37
N LEU A 217 21.31 3.69 6.61
CA LEU A 217 21.69 4.94 5.94
C LEU A 217 21.89 4.76 4.43
N GLN A 218 22.45 3.63 4.00
CA GLN A 218 22.68 3.35 2.58
C GLN A 218 21.36 3.08 1.86
N ILE A 219 20.46 2.32 2.51
CA ILE A 219 19.08 2.11 2.02
C ILE A 219 18.41 3.47 1.83
N LEU A 220 18.43 4.32 2.86
CA LEU A 220 17.78 5.64 2.80
C LEU A 220 18.38 6.55 1.72
N LYS A 221 19.71 6.56 1.56
CA LYS A 221 20.38 7.33 0.49
C LYS A 221 19.89 6.88 -0.89
N SER A 222 19.92 5.57 -1.16
CA SER A 222 19.44 5.02 -2.44
C SER A 222 17.96 5.32 -2.71
N LEU A 223 17.12 5.30 -1.68
CA LEU A 223 15.72 5.67 -1.80
C LEU A 223 15.54 7.18 -2.08
N ARG A 224 16.35 8.04 -1.46
CA ARG A 224 16.29 9.50 -1.66
C ARG A 224 16.75 9.94 -3.04
N ASP A 225 17.59 9.17 -3.72
CA ASP A 225 17.96 9.40 -5.11
C ASP A 225 16.75 9.24 -6.06
N GLN A 226 15.73 8.48 -5.65
CA GLN A 226 14.51 8.24 -6.44
C GLN A 226 13.34 9.13 -6.00
N ARG A 227 13.23 9.42 -4.70
CA ARG A 227 12.23 10.35 -4.15
C ARG A 227 12.82 11.15 -2.99
N ALA A 228 12.99 12.44 -3.23
CA ALA A 228 13.55 13.36 -2.25
C ALA A 228 12.78 13.33 -0.92
N MET A 229 13.51 13.58 0.18
CA MET A 229 12.94 13.76 1.53
C MET A 229 12.24 12.53 2.14
N LEU A 230 12.40 11.33 1.57
CA LEU A 230 11.97 10.10 2.26
C LEU A 230 12.59 10.04 3.67
N ILE A 231 11.79 9.68 4.67
CA ILE A 231 12.08 9.83 6.12
C ILE A 231 12.41 11.29 6.43
N GLN A 232 11.43 12.06 6.90
CA GLN A 232 11.54 13.52 7.01
C GLN A 232 12.22 13.99 8.30
N THR A 233 12.14 13.21 9.39
CA THR A 233 12.60 13.64 10.71
C THR A 233 13.63 12.67 11.29
N ILE A 234 14.46 13.18 12.21
CA ILE A 234 15.44 12.37 12.95
C ILE A 234 14.73 11.27 13.73
N ALA A 235 13.61 11.58 14.39
CA ALA A 235 12.80 10.60 15.13
C ALA A 235 12.32 9.44 14.24
N GLN A 236 11.91 9.71 12.99
CA GLN A 236 11.53 8.67 12.03
C GLN A 236 12.73 7.78 11.65
N TYR A 237 13.92 8.37 11.51
CA TYR A 237 15.14 7.62 11.19
C TYR A 237 15.63 6.77 12.38
N GLN A 238 15.56 7.30 13.60
CA GLN A 238 15.86 6.55 14.83
C GLN A 238 14.91 5.37 14.98
N PHE A 239 13.60 5.64 14.86
CA PHE A 239 12.57 4.62 14.94
C PHE A 239 12.76 3.47 13.94
N VAL A 240 13.09 3.76 12.67
CA VAL A 240 13.32 2.67 11.71
C VAL A 240 14.59 1.88 12.03
N CYS A 241 15.65 2.51 12.53
CA CYS A 241 16.85 1.80 12.97
C CYS A 241 16.55 0.86 14.15
N GLU A 242 15.79 1.34 15.13
CA GLU A 242 15.36 0.54 16.29
C GLU A 242 14.46 -0.62 15.86
N ALA A 243 13.50 -0.37 14.96
CA ALA A 243 12.62 -1.40 14.40
C ALA A 243 13.41 -2.51 13.67
N ILE A 244 14.42 -2.14 12.88
CA ILE A 244 15.32 -3.08 12.20
C ILE A 244 16.04 -3.95 13.23
N LEU A 245 16.57 -3.36 14.31
CA LEU A 245 17.22 -4.09 15.38
C LEU A 245 16.26 -5.05 16.09
N THR A 246 15.04 -4.60 16.41
CA THR A 246 13.99 -5.45 17.00
C THR A 246 13.71 -6.66 16.10
N TYR A 247 13.52 -6.45 14.79
CA TYR A 247 13.26 -7.55 13.86
C TYR A 247 14.44 -8.53 13.80
N PHE A 248 15.67 -8.02 13.71
CA PHE A 248 16.87 -8.86 13.71
C PHE A 248 16.98 -9.72 14.97
N GLN A 249 16.72 -9.14 16.14
CA GLN A 249 16.71 -9.88 17.42
C GLN A 249 15.63 -10.97 17.44
N CYS A 250 14.42 -10.69 16.96
CA CYS A 250 13.37 -11.70 16.84
C CYS A 250 13.80 -12.88 15.94
N GLN A 251 14.47 -12.59 14.81
CA GLN A 251 14.97 -13.63 13.91
C GLN A 251 16.06 -14.47 14.58
N LEU A 252 17.00 -13.86 15.30
CA LEU A 252 18.03 -14.60 16.06
C LEU A 252 17.41 -15.54 17.10
N LEU A 253 16.46 -15.05 17.90
CA LEU A 253 15.79 -15.85 18.92
C LEU A 253 15.05 -17.05 18.32
N SER A 254 14.41 -16.87 17.16
CA SER A 254 13.71 -17.95 16.46
C SER A 254 14.64 -19.05 15.94
N ILE A 255 15.91 -18.72 15.66
CA ILE A 255 16.94 -19.69 15.25
C ILE A 255 17.45 -20.47 16.47
N THR A 256 17.52 -19.83 17.63
CA THR A 256 18.07 -20.43 18.86
C THR A 256 17.05 -21.20 19.71
N ALA A 257 15.75 -21.08 19.42
CA ALA A 257 14.72 -21.81 20.15
C ALA A 257 14.81 -23.32 19.86
N PRO A 258 14.82 -24.20 20.89
CA PRO A 258 14.77 -25.64 20.67
C PRO A 258 13.44 -26.00 19.99
N ARG A 259 13.52 -26.83 18.94
CA ARG A 259 12.35 -27.36 18.22
C ARG A 259 11.51 -28.27 19.10
#